data_AF-A0A975E1H8-F1
#
_entry.id   AF-A0A975E1H8-F1
#
_cell.length_a   1.000
_cell.length_b   1.000
_cell.length_c   1.000
_cell.angle_alpha   90.00
_cell.angle_beta   90.00
_cell.angle_gamma   90.00
#
_symmetry.space_group_name_H-M   'P 1'
#
loop_
_entity.id
_entity.type
_entity.pdbx_description
1 polymer ?
#
loop_
_entity_poly.entity_id
_entity_poly.type
_entity_poly.pdbx_seq_one_letter_code
_entity_poly.pdbx_strand_id
1 'polypeptide(L)'
;MRRLLLASLTAAALMAAAMDSFAQDASGAKAIYESACAGCHGSGVLGAPKFGDAAGWAPRAKAGIDALVKSATAGTAKGMPPKGGRADLNAAQLRSVIEYMMSGGKAVAKATEVAAAKPAAARPAASAAAAAKPTPVAAAPSPAAKPAEAAPAPPPAAAPAPATAAAPSAATVAAARAAAPNPPATAEVNAFNRLLKPVGRFNRPAVESGIHDPSNDMTLQLQPPSAAFVAMPKSLAGNHVDWVKSLDAKAITPRWDRNDPAAAAVVMDLNIVREVKGSMPDVVYPHKQHTEWLDCSNCHPAIFIPQKGANQISMASILLGQKCGVCHGKVAFPVSECRLCHSKKKAEAVVAGEKKP
;
A
#
# COMPACT_ATOMS: atom_id res chain seq x y z
N MET A 1 -10.44 -53.84 -28.30
CA MET A 1 -10.94 -52.94 -27.23
C MET A 1 -9.90 -52.62 -26.13
N ARG A 2 -9.09 -53.59 -25.65
CA ARG A 2 -8.06 -53.30 -24.61
C ARG A 2 -6.90 -52.38 -25.02
N ARG A 3 -6.51 -52.31 -26.31
CA ARG A 3 -5.41 -51.44 -26.77
C ARG A 3 -5.79 -49.96 -26.91
N LEU A 4 -7.08 -49.63 -27.06
CA LEU A 4 -7.57 -48.24 -27.13
C LEU A 4 -7.74 -47.58 -25.75
N LEU A 5 -7.93 -48.39 -24.69
CA LEU A 5 -8.06 -47.90 -23.31
C LEU A 5 -6.70 -47.55 -22.68
N LEU A 6 -5.60 -48.20 -23.10
CA LEU A 6 -4.26 -47.85 -22.57
C LEU A 6 -3.70 -46.55 -23.19
N ALA A 7 -4.06 -46.21 -24.43
CA ALA A 7 -3.62 -44.98 -25.09
C ALA A 7 -4.33 -43.72 -24.57
N SER A 8 -5.53 -43.88 -24.01
CA SER A 8 -6.33 -42.78 -23.45
C SER A 8 -5.94 -42.44 -22.00
N LEU A 9 -5.46 -43.41 -21.23
CA LEU A 9 -4.92 -43.18 -19.87
C LEU A 9 -3.54 -42.49 -19.89
N THR A 10 -2.69 -42.76 -20.88
CA THR A 10 -1.38 -42.07 -21.00
C THR A 10 -1.52 -40.63 -21.48
N ALA A 11 -2.49 -40.33 -22.35
CA ALA A 11 -2.77 -38.96 -22.79
C ALA A 11 -3.33 -38.08 -21.67
N ALA A 12 -4.21 -38.61 -20.81
CA ALA A 12 -4.73 -37.89 -19.65
C ALA A 12 -3.66 -37.63 -18.57
N ALA A 13 -2.72 -38.57 -18.38
CA ALA A 13 -1.60 -38.40 -17.45
C ALA A 13 -0.57 -37.37 -17.94
N LEU A 14 -0.31 -37.29 -19.26
CA LEU A 14 0.55 -36.24 -19.82
C LEU A 14 -0.10 -34.85 -19.76
N MET A 15 -1.42 -34.75 -19.91
CA MET A 15 -2.13 -33.46 -19.80
C MET A 15 -2.24 -32.95 -18.36
N ALA A 16 -2.32 -33.84 -17.36
CA ALA A 16 -2.28 -33.45 -15.95
C ALA A 16 -0.88 -32.95 -15.51
N ALA A 17 0.19 -33.60 -15.97
CA ALA A 17 1.57 -33.18 -15.66
C ALA A 17 1.96 -31.83 -16.31
N ALA A 18 1.36 -31.51 -17.46
CA ALA A 18 1.54 -30.21 -18.10
C ALA A 18 0.86 -29.07 -17.34
N MET A 19 -0.32 -29.31 -16.74
CA MET A 19 -1.06 -28.26 -16.00
C MET A 19 -0.45 -27.97 -14.62
N ASP A 20 0.23 -28.92 -13.99
CA ASP A 20 0.98 -28.71 -12.74
C ASP A 20 2.26 -27.87 -12.96
N SER A 21 2.88 -27.96 -14.14
CA SER A 21 4.11 -27.23 -14.45
C SER A 21 3.89 -25.74 -14.75
N PHE A 22 2.69 -25.33 -15.17
CA PHE A 22 2.35 -23.92 -15.44
C PHE A 22 2.18 -23.06 -14.18
N ALA A 23 2.13 -23.66 -12.98
CA ALA A 23 1.99 -22.92 -11.72
C ALA A 23 3.33 -22.67 -11.01
N GLN A 24 4.42 -23.35 -11.41
CA GLN A 24 5.75 -23.23 -10.84
C GLN A 24 6.69 -22.32 -11.64
N ASP A 25 6.15 -21.52 -12.55
CA ASP A 25 6.96 -20.51 -13.23
C ASP A 25 7.27 -19.32 -12.33
N ALA A 26 8.40 -18.67 -12.61
CA ALA A 26 8.74 -17.36 -12.05
C ALA A 26 7.63 -16.31 -12.29
N SER A 27 6.75 -16.53 -13.27
CA SER A 27 5.54 -15.73 -13.49
C SER A 27 4.53 -15.85 -12.33
N GLY A 28 4.30 -17.06 -11.82
CA GLY A 28 3.46 -17.31 -10.65
C GLY A 28 4.08 -16.77 -9.37
N ALA A 29 5.39 -17.00 -9.17
CA ALA A 29 6.13 -16.45 -8.04
C ALA A 29 6.14 -14.92 -8.02
N LYS A 30 6.33 -14.29 -9.19
CA LYS A 30 6.24 -12.83 -9.35
C LYS A 30 4.84 -12.31 -9.01
N ALA A 31 3.78 -12.94 -9.52
CA ALA A 31 2.41 -12.53 -9.23
C ALA A 31 2.06 -12.66 -7.73
N ILE A 32 2.51 -13.73 -7.07
CA ILE A 32 2.35 -13.90 -5.62
C ILE A 32 3.14 -12.82 -4.87
N TYR A 33 4.39 -12.56 -5.29
CA TYR A 33 5.21 -11.52 -4.71
C TYR A 33 4.55 -10.14 -4.80
N GLU A 34 4.11 -9.74 -6.00
CA GLU A 34 3.50 -8.44 -6.24
C GLU A 34 2.17 -8.27 -5.48
N SER A 35 1.38 -9.33 -5.38
CA SER A 35 0.06 -9.27 -4.72
C SER A 35 0.09 -9.31 -3.20
N ALA A 36 1.13 -9.90 -2.59
CA ALA A 36 1.13 -10.14 -1.13
C ALA A 36 2.44 -9.82 -0.41
N CYS A 37 3.60 -9.98 -1.06
CA CYS A 37 4.89 -9.93 -0.37
C CYS A 37 5.61 -8.58 -0.54
N ALA A 38 5.42 -7.92 -1.69
CA ALA A 38 6.13 -6.70 -2.09
C ALA A 38 5.88 -5.53 -1.13
N GLY A 39 4.69 -5.47 -0.51
CA GLY A 39 4.33 -4.39 0.42
C GLY A 39 5.29 -4.28 1.62
N CYS A 40 5.82 -5.41 2.11
CA CYS A 40 6.80 -5.41 3.20
C CYS A 40 8.23 -5.65 2.70
N HIS A 41 8.41 -6.58 1.76
CA HIS A 41 9.74 -7.00 1.32
C HIS A 41 10.32 -6.14 0.20
N GLY A 42 9.55 -5.26 -0.46
CA GLY A 42 10.09 -4.35 -1.46
C GLY A 42 11.02 -3.29 -0.86
N SER A 43 10.60 -2.67 0.24
CA SER A 43 11.35 -1.61 0.94
C SER A 43 11.95 -2.07 2.28
N GLY A 44 11.63 -3.27 2.75
CA GLY A 44 12.13 -3.83 4.02
C GLY A 44 11.42 -3.27 5.25
N VAL A 45 10.10 -3.14 5.17
CA VAL A 45 9.24 -2.66 6.27
C VAL A 45 9.49 -3.46 7.55
N LEU A 46 9.64 -2.77 8.68
CA LEU A 46 9.94 -3.38 9.99
C LEU A 46 11.20 -4.28 9.99
N GLY A 47 12.15 -4.03 9.09
CA GLY A 47 13.36 -4.84 8.96
C GLY A 47 13.15 -6.16 8.19
N ALA A 48 12.08 -6.26 7.40
CA ALA A 48 11.87 -7.36 6.47
C ALA A 48 13.06 -7.46 5.47
N PRO A 49 13.51 -8.68 5.11
CA PRO A 49 14.58 -8.84 4.13
C PRO A 49 14.12 -8.32 2.77
N LYS A 50 14.88 -7.38 2.21
CA LYS A 50 14.54 -6.66 0.99
C LYS A 50 14.63 -7.57 -0.23
N PHE A 51 13.73 -7.40 -1.17
CA PHE A 51 13.73 -8.11 -2.45
C PHE A 51 15.05 -7.89 -3.19
N GLY A 52 15.71 -8.99 -3.56
CA GLY A 52 17.01 -8.96 -4.25
C GLY A 52 18.20 -8.47 -3.42
N ASP A 53 18.03 -8.18 -2.13
CA ASP A 53 19.13 -7.80 -1.25
C ASP A 53 19.92 -9.02 -0.78
N ALA A 54 20.89 -9.44 -1.61
CA ALA A 54 21.72 -10.61 -1.33
C ALA A 54 22.40 -10.56 0.06
N ALA A 55 22.80 -9.37 0.54
CA ALA A 55 23.42 -9.21 1.85
C ALA A 55 22.42 -9.42 2.99
N GLY A 56 21.20 -8.89 2.84
CA GLY A 56 20.09 -9.12 3.78
C GLY A 56 19.60 -10.58 3.81
N TRP A 57 19.69 -11.28 2.68
CA TRP A 57 19.29 -12.68 2.55
C TRP A 57 20.37 -13.68 2.98
N ALA A 58 21.65 -13.35 2.88
CA ALA A 58 22.76 -14.24 3.24
C ALA A 58 22.64 -14.94 4.62
N PRO A 59 22.32 -14.26 5.75
CA PRO A 59 22.18 -14.94 7.04
C PRO A 59 20.95 -15.87 7.09
N ARG A 60 19.92 -15.60 6.29
CA ARG A 60 18.68 -16.36 6.23
C ARG A 60 18.81 -17.59 5.33
N ALA A 61 19.53 -17.43 4.22
CA ALA A 61 19.84 -18.51 3.29
C ALA A 61 20.64 -19.65 3.95
N LYS A 62 21.45 -19.35 4.99
CA LYS A 62 22.18 -20.36 5.77
C LYS A 62 21.29 -21.40 6.44
N ALA A 63 20.04 -21.04 6.78
CA ALA A 63 19.08 -21.98 7.35
C ALA A 63 18.45 -22.92 6.32
N GLY A 64 18.67 -22.66 5.02
CA GLY A 64 18.08 -23.42 3.92
C GLY A 64 16.64 -22.99 3.59
N ILE A 65 16.21 -23.31 2.37
CA ILE A 65 14.90 -22.89 1.85
C ILE A 65 13.73 -23.49 2.65
N ASP A 66 13.84 -24.73 3.12
CA ASP A 66 12.80 -25.40 3.91
C ASP A 66 12.52 -24.69 5.24
N ALA A 67 13.56 -24.22 5.92
CA ALA A 67 13.40 -23.45 7.16
C ALA A 67 12.70 -22.12 6.90
N LEU A 68 12.99 -21.47 5.76
CA LEU A 68 12.33 -20.23 5.35
C LEU A 68 10.87 -20.46 4.99
N VAL A 69 10.53 -21.54 4.28
CA VAL A 69 9.15 -21.92 4.00
C VAL A 69 8.38 -22.19 5.29
N LYS A 70 8.97 -22.91 6.24
CA LYS A 70 8.35 -23.17 7.55
C LYS A 70 8.10 -21.89 8.34
N SER A 71 9.10 -21.00 8.39
CA SER A 71 8.98 -19.69 9.03
C SER A 71 7.91 -18.82 8.37
N ALA A 72 7.89 -18.75 7.03
CA ALA A 72 6.89 -18.01 6.28
C ALA A 72 5.48 -18.60 6.46
N THR A 73 5.35 -19.91 6.58
CA THR A 73 4.06 -20.58 6.82
C THR A 73 3.49 -20.21 8.19
N ALA A 74 4.32 -20.24 9.23
CA ALA A 74 3.92 -19.90 10.59
C ALA A 74 3.78 -18.39 10.83
N GLY A 75 4.45 -17.57 10.01
CA GLY A 75 4.66 -16.16 10.30
C GLY A 75 5.79 -15.96 11.32
N THR A 76 6.14 -14.70 11.58
CA THR A 76 7.18 -14.35 12.56
C THR A 76 6.65 -13.36 13.59
N ALA A 77 7.13 -13.48 14.83
CA ALA A 77 6.81 -12.54 15.90
C ALA A 77 7.24 -11.08 15.61
N LYS A 78 8.07 -10.88 14.57
CA LYS A 78 8.54 -9.56 14.12
C LYS A 78 7.60 -8.91 13.10
N GLY A 79 6.37 -9.42 12.96
CA GLY A 79 5.31 -8.78 12.16
C GLY A 79 5.09 -9.39 10.78
N MET A 80 5.71 -10.53 10.45
CA MET A 80 5.35 -11.26 9.21
C MET A 80 4.12 -12.14 9.50
N PRO A 81 2.96 -11.92 8.86
CA PRO A 81 1.78 -12.75 9.08
C PRO A 81 1.98 -14.17 8.52
N PRO A 82 1.24 -15.18 9.03
CA PRO A 82 1.24 -16.53 8.47
C PRO A 82 0.98 -16.52 6.96
N LYS A 83 1.82 -17.25 6.21
CA LYS A 83 1.82 -17.31 4.75
C LYS A 83 1.85 -15.94 4.05
N GLY A 84 2.40 -14.91 4.69
CA GLY A 84 2.40 -13.55 4.14
C GLY A 84 0.99 -12.94 4.03
N GLY A 85 0.04 -13.38 4.85
CA GLY A 85 -1.35 -12.89 4.85
C GLY A 85 -2.25 -13.56 3.81
N ARG A 86 -1.72 -14.55 3.07
CA ARG A 86 -2.45 -15.29 2.04
C ARG A 86 -2.65 -16.74 2.46
N ALA A 87 -3.82 -17.02 3.06
CA ALA A 87 -4.16 -18.34 3.56
C ALA A 87 -4.20 -19.43 2.46
N ASP A 88 -4.45 -19.01 1.22
CA ASP A 88 -4.57 -19.83 0.02
C ASP A 88 -3.24 -20.37 -0.51
N LEU A 89 -2.09 -19.83 -0.09
CA LEU A 89 -0.80 -20.31 -0.56
C LEU A 89 -0.46 -21.70 -0.01
N ASN A 90 0.01 -22.59 -0.88
CA ASN A 90 0.59 -23.87 -0.50
C ASN A 90 2.12 -23.78 -0.33
N ALA A 91 2.75 -24.85 0.16
CA ALA A 91 4.18 -24.87 0.45
C ALA A 91 5.07 -24.71 -0.81
N ALA A 92 4.62 -25.20 -1.98
CA ALA A 92 5.35 -25.08 -3.23
C ALA A 92 5.33 -23.62 -3.74
N GLN A 93 4.19 -22.95 -3.65
CA GLN A 93 4.03 -21.53 -3.97
C GLN A 93 4.82 -20.62 -3.00
N LEU A 94 4.85 -20.97 -1.71
CA LEU A 94 5.69 -20.26 -0.74
C LEU A 94 7.18 -20.44 -1.03
N ARG A 95 7.61 -21.65 -1.40
CA ARG A 95 8.99 -21.89 -1.82
C ARG A 95 9.37 -21.03 -3.03
N SER A 96 8.55 -21.07 -4.09
CA SER A 96 8.86 -20.36 -5.33
C SER A 96 8.92 -18.85 -5.14
N VAL A 97 8.02 -18.27 -4.33
CA VAL A 97 8.07 -16.83 -4.04
C VAL A 97 9.27 -16.44 -3.17
N ILE A 98 9.68 -17.28 -2.20
CA ILE A 98 10.89 -17.00 -1.40
C ILE A 98 12.14 -17.03 -2.27
N GLU A 99 12.27 -18.03 -3.15
CA GLU A 99 13.39 -18.11 -4.09
C GLU A 99 13.41 -16.93 -5.06
N TYR A 100 12.24 -16.53 -5.58
CA TYR A 100 12.07 -15.34 -6.41
C TYR A 100 12.50 -14.05 -5.69
N MET A 101 12.19 -13.94 -4.39
CA MET A 101 12.59 -12.79 -3.57
C MET A 101 14.09 -12.75 -3.28
N MET A 102 14.68 -13.92 -3.03
CA MET A 102 16.12 -14.07 -2.80
C MET A 102 16.92 -13.77 -4.08
N SER A 103 16.41 -14.16 -5.25
CA SER A 103 17.09 -13.92 -6.54
C SER A 103 16.89 -12.50 -7.08
N GLY A 104 16.05 -11.69 -6.42
CA GLY A 104 15.67 -10.36 -6.93
C GLY A 104 14.94 -10.45 -8.27
N GLY A 105 14.17 -11.51 -8.46
CA GLY A 105 13.42 -11.79 -9.68
C GLY A 105 14.26 -12.24 -10.87
N LYS A 106 15.54 -12.52 -10.65
CA LYS A 106 16.37 -13.22 -11.63
C LYS A 106 15.88 -14.67 -11.72
N ALA A 107 15.83 -15.20 -12.94
CA ALA A 107 15.56 -16.62 -13.15
C ALA A 107 16.57 -17.41 -12.31
N VAL A 108 16.05 -18.16 -11.33
CA VAL A 108 16.88 -19.07 -10.55
C VAL A 108 17.28 -20.16 -11.52
N ALA A 109 18.57 -20.21 -11.90
CA ALA A 109 19.08 -21.31 -12.70
C ALA A 109 18.66 -22.60 -11.99
N LYS A 110 17.90 -23.43 -12.70
CA LYS A 110 17.31 -24.71 -12.27
C LYS A 110 18.13 -25.31 -11.13
N ALA A 111 17.59 -25.21 -9.90
CA ALA A 111 18.21 -25.83 -8.74
C ALA A 111 18.42 -27.31 -9.09
N THR A 112 19.68 -27.69 -9.11
CA THR A 112 20.15 -29.05 -9.29
C THR A 112 19.30 -29.99 -8.46
N GLU A 113 18.66 -30.90 -9.18
CA GLU A 113 18.19 -32.19 -8.74
C GLU A 113 19.10 -32.76 -7.64
N VAL A 114 18.69 -32.61 -6.37
CA VAL A 114 19.22 -33.47 -5.32
C VAL A 114 18.39 -34.73 -5.39
N ALA A 115 19.05 -35.73 -5.99
CA ALA A 115 18.83 -37.16 -5.88
C ALA A 115 17.70 -37.60 -4.93
N ALA A 116 16.77 -38.32 -5.55
CA ALA A 116 15.77 -39.15 -4.90
C ALA A 116 16.36 -40.02 -3.76
N ALA A 117 15.81 -39.87 -2.56
CA ALA A 117 15.66 -40.97 -1.63
C ALA A 117 14.17 -41.30 -1.54
N LYS A 118 13.84 -42.49 -2.03
CA LYS A 118 12.53 -43.11 -2.25
C LYS A 118 11.68 -43.22 -0.95
N PRO A 119 10.33 -43.14 -1.03
CA PRO A 119 9.45 -43.26 0.12
C PRO A 119 9.26 -44.73 0.55
N ALA A 120 9.25 -44.98 1.86
CA ALA A 120 8.80 -46.24 2.44
C ALA A 120 7.46 -46.02 3.17
N ALA A 121 6.57 -46.98 2.98
CA ALA A 121 5.14 -46.96 3.24
C ALA A 121 4.74 -46.87 4.74
N ALA A 122 3.51 -46.40 4.95
CA ALA A 122 2.69 -46.61 6.15
C ALA A 122 2.57 -48.13 6.48
N ARG A 123 2.29 -48.64 7.69
CA ARG A 123 1.55 -48.28 8.93
C ARG A 123 1.81 -49.46 9.93
N PRO A 124 1.23 -49.63 11.16
CA PRO A 124 0.21 -48.85 11.88
C PRO A 124 0.48 -48.61 13.39
N ALA A 125 -0.55 -48.06 14.04
CA ALA A 125 -0.62 -47.49 15.39
C ALA A 125 -0.37 -48.45 16.56
N ALA A 126 0.09 -47.89 17.68
CA ALA A 126 -0.20 -48.37 19.01
C ALA A 126 -0.39 -47.18 19.98
N SER A 127 -1.43 -47.33 20.80
CA SER A 127 -1.93 -46.46 21.86
C SER A 127 -0.99 -46.42 23.08
N ALA A 128 -0.91 -45.27 23.76
CA ALA A 128 -1.01 -45.20 25.22
C ALA A 128 -1.06 -43.73 25.69
N ALA A 129 -2.02 -43.48 26.57
CA ALA A 129 -2.23 -42.25 27.31
C ALA A 129 -1.20 -42.06 28.44
N ALA A 130 -0.92 -40.82 28.84
CA ALA A 130 -0.85 -40.44 30.25
C ALA A 130 -0.79 -38.92 30.43
N ALA A 131 -1.54 -38.47 31.42
CA ALA A 131 -1.75 -37.11 31.86
C ALA A 131 -0.50 -36.46 32.48
N ALA A 132 -0.39 -35.14 32.35
CA ALA A 132 -0.07 -34.25 33.47
C ALA A 132 -0.49 -32.81 33.12
N LYS A 133 -1.44 -32.27 33.90
CA LYS A 133 -1.78 -30.84 33.96
C LYS A 133 -1.07 -30.21 35.18
N PRO A 134 -1.08 -28.88 35.35
CA PRO A 134 0.10 -28.07 35.60
C PRO A 134 0.23 -27.64 37.06
N THR A 135 1.35 -27.06 37.45
CA THR A 135 1.39 -26.12 38.58
C THR A 135 2.40 -24.98 38.36
N PRO A 136 2.14 -23.81 38.98
CA PRO A 136 2.64 -22.51 38.57
C PRO A 136 3.81 -22.05 39.44
N VAL A 137 4.60 -21.09 38.94
CA VAL A 137 5.39 -20.22 39.83
C VAL A 137 5.23 -18.78 39.38
N ALA A 138 4.68 -17.98 40.28
CA ALA A 138 4.68 -16.53 40.27
C ALA A 138 5.56 -16.03 41.43
N ALA A 139 6.25 -14.90 41.20
CA ALA A 139 6.84 -13.90 42.12
C ALA A 139 8.23 -13.49 41.58
N ALA A 140 8.40 -12.37 40.86
CA ALA A 140 8.50 -10.95 41.31
C ALA A 140 9.84 -10.63 42.04
N PRO A 141 10.29 -9.36 42.16
CA PRO A 141 10.69 -8.41 41.11
C PRO A 141 12.06 -7.70 41.36
N SER A 142 12.64 -7.09 40.31
CA SER A 142 13.52 -5.88 40.27
C SER A 142 14.92 -5.89 40.96
N PRO A 143 15.92 -5.04 40.56
CA PRO A 143 15.74 -3.61 40.30
C PRO A 143 16.50 -2.99 39.10
N ALA A 144 16.14 -1.72 38.91
CA ALA A 144 16.59 -0.75 37.93
C ALA A 144 18.11 -0.56 37.81
N ALA A 145 18.55 -0.26 36.59
CA ALA A 145 19.76 0.52 36.32
C ALA A 145 19.59 1.37 35.05
N LYS A 146 19.77 2.68 35.19
CA LYS A 146 20.13 3.67 34.16
C LYS A 146 20.96 4.75 34.87
N PRO A 147 21.78 5.56 34.18
CA PRO A 147 22.33 5.43 32.83
C PRO A 147 23.87 5.58 32.78
N ALA A 148 24.52 5.11 31.72
CA ALA A 148 25.91 5.47 31.43
C ALA A 148 25.93 6.50 30.30
N GLU A 149 26.39 7.69 30.65
CA GLU A 149 26.69 8.84 29.82
C GLU A 149 27.95 8.56 28.99
N ALA A 150 27.87 8.71 27.67
CA ALA A 150 29.02 8.72 26.77
C ALA A 150 29.11 10.12 26.15
N ALA A 151 30.24 10.76 26.40
CA ALA A 151 30.62 12.11 26.01
C ALA A 151 30.65 12.30 24.46
N PRO A 152 30.55 13.55 23.97
CA PRO A 152 30.29 13.86 22.58
C PRO A 152 31.52 13.65 21.68
N ALA A 153 31.29 13.12 20.48
CA ALA A 153 32.27 13.10 19.41
C ALA A 153 32.63 14.54 18.95
N PRO A 154 33.88 14.82 18.58
CA PRO A 154 34.36 16.16 18.23
C PRO A 154 33.70 16.71 16.96
N PRO A 155 33.58 18.05 16.82
CA PRO A 155 33.04 18.65 15.61
C PRO A 155 33.97 18.35 14.41
N PRO A 156 33.42 18.04 13.21
CA PRO A 156 34.24 18.01 12.02
C PRO A 156 34.82 19.40 11.75
N ALA A 157 36.12 19.42 11.46
CA ALA A 157 36.88 20.61 11.11
C ALA A 157 36.22 21.42 9.99
N ALA A 158 36.32 22.75 10.11
CA ALA A 158 35.83 23.70 9.13
C ALA A 158 36.37 23.39 7.72
N ALA A 159 35.48 23.03 6.80
CA ALA A 159 35.75 23.11 5.38
C ALA A 159 35.82 24.61 4.98
N PRO A 160 36.74 25.01 4.08
CA PRO A 160 36.85 26.39 3.66
C PRO A 160 35.56 26.85 2.98
N ALA A 161 35.23 28.14 3.14
CA ALA A 161 34.06 28.79 2.59
C ALA A 161 33.85 28.43 1.10
N PRO A 162 32.61 28.13 0.65
CA PRO A 162 32.36 27.97 -0.76
C PRO A 162 32.60 29.32 -1.43
N ALA A 163 33.60 29.38 -2.30
CA ALA A 163 33.70 30.40 -3.32
C ALA A 163 32.35 30.48 -4.05
N THR A 164 31.91 31.69 -4.35
CA THR A 164 30.69 32.02 -5.07
C THR A 164 30.61 31.25 -6.39
N ALA A 165 29.99 30.08 -6.37
CA ALA A 165 29.60 29.35 -7.56
C ALA A 165 28.32 30.01 -8.09
N ALA A 166 28.45 30.67 -9.23
CA ALA A 166 27.35 31.26 -9.98
C ALA A 166 26.22 30.23 -10.16
N ALA A 167 24.97 30.70 -10.05
CA ALA A 167 23.78 29.91 -10.30
C ALA A 167 23.87 29.21 -11.66
N PRO A 168 23.47 27.93 -11.77
CA PRO A 168 23.45 27.24 -13.06
C PRO A 168 22.50 27.97 -14.01
N SER A 169 22.99 28.25 -15.23
CA SER A 169 22.21 28.85 -16.31
C SER A 169 20.93 28.07 -16.57
N ALA A 170 19.89 28.77 -17.04
CA ALA A 170 18.62 28.16 -17.47
C ALA A 170 18.81 26.97 -18.44
N ALA A 171 19.93 26.92 -19.16
CA ALA A 171 20.29 25.81 -20.04
C ALA A 171 20.62 24.49 -19.29
N THR A 172 21.26 24.53 -18.12
CA THR A 172 21.58 23.31 -17.34
C THR A 172 20.37 22.77 -16.57
N VAL A 173 19.40 23.62 -16.24
CA VAL A 173 18.09 23.19 -15.70
C VAL A 173 17.23 22.54 -16.80
N ALA A 174 17.35 23.00 -18.05
CA ALA A 174 16.69 22.40 -19.20
C ALA A 174 17.25 21.00 -19.54
N ALA A 175 18.56 20.79 -19.42
CA ALA A 175 19.19 19.50 -19.66
C ALA A 175 18.80 18.43 -18.62
N ALA A 176 18.62 18.80 -17.34
CA ALA A 176 18.15 17.88 -16.30
C ALA A 176 16.67 17.48 -16.46
N ARG A 177 15.85 18.34 -17.08
CA ARG A 177 14.48 18.01 -17.48
C ARG A 177 14.41 17.03 -18.66
N ALA A 178 15.49 16.92 -19.46
CA ALA A 178 15.55 16.03 -20.61
C ALA A 178 16.01 14.60 -20.28
N ALA A 179 16.54 14.36 -19.08
CA ALA A 179 17.13 13.06 -18.69
C ALA A 179 16.21 12.14 -17.85
N ALA A 180 15.00 12.58 -17.51
CA ALA A 180 13.98 11.69 -16.95
C ALA A 180 13.18 11.10 -18.12
N PRO A 181 13.23 9.78 -18.38
CA PRO A 181 12.37 9.20 -19.40
C PRO A 181 10.92 9.41 -18.97
N ASN A 182 10.18 10.21 -19.74
CA ASN A 182 8.73 10.22 -19.65
C ASN A 182 8.25 8.78 -19.88
N PRO A 183 7.49 8.18 -18.95
CA PRO A 183 6.90 6.88 -19.22
C PRO A 183 6.04 7.01 -20.49
N PRO A 184 6.05 6.00 -21.39
CA PRO A 184 5.24 6.03 -22.59
C PRO A 184 3.78 6.24 -22.19
N ALA A 185 3.08 7.09 -22.95
CA ALA A 185 1.65 7.31 -22.79
C ALA A 185 0.91 6.00 -23.13
N THR A 186 0.79 5.11 -22.15
CA THR A 186 -0.22 4.06 -22.20
C THR A 186 -1.59 4.73 -22.04
N ALA A 187 -2.62 4.13 -22.64
CA ALA A 187 -3.99 4.65 -22.71
C ALA A 187 -4.71 4.85 -21.35
N GLU A 188 -3.99 4.78 -20.23
CA GLU A 188 -4.51 4.90 -18.86
C GLU A 188 -4.12 6.20 -18.16
N VAL A 189 -3.57 7.19 -18.88
CA VAL A 189 -3.45 8.55 -18.32
C VAL A 189 -4.86 9.16 -18.28
N ASN A 190 -5.49 9.11 -17.10
CA ASN A 190 -6.80 9.66 -16.78
C ASN A 190 -7.06 11.02 -17.49
N ALA A 191 -7.78 10.99 -18.61
CA ALA A 191 -8.22 12.15 -19.37
C ALA A 191 -9.36 12.91 -18.66
N PHE A 192 -9.15 13.28 -17.40
CA PHE A 192 -10.17 13.86 -16.53
C PHE A 192 -10.27 15.38 -16.74
N ASN A 193 -11.08 15.78 -17.73
CA ASN A 193 -12.07 16.86 -17.61
C ASN A 193 -12.73 17.23 -18.95
N ARG A 194 -12.13 16.84 -20.09
CA ARG A 194 -12.62 17.30 -21.40
C ARG A 194 -13.76 16.46 -21.97
N LEU A 195 -13.91 15.22 -21.50
CA LEU A 195 -14.88 14.25 -22.02
C LEU A 195 -16.11 14.07 -21.13
N LEU A 196 -16.12 14.63 -19.92
CA LEU A 196 -17.32 14.66 -19.10
C LEU A 196 -18.22 15.77 -19.64
N LYS A 197 -19.35 15.38 -20.25
CA LYS A 197 -20.40 16.34 -20.60
C LYS A 197 -20.76 17.14 -19.32
N PRO A 198 -20.85 18.48 -19.39
CA PRO A 198 -21.31 19.27 -18.26
C PRO A 198 -22.63 18.68 -17.76
N VAL A 199 -22.68 18.34 -16.48
CA VAL A 199 -23.91 17.82 -15.86
C VAL A 199 -24.94 18.94 -15.85
N GLY A 200 -25.89 18.91 -16.79
CA GLY A 200 -26.99 19.89 -16.88
C GLY A 200 -27.92 19.89 -15.66
N ARG A 201 -27.80 18.89 -14.79
CA ARG A 201 -28.48 18.79 -13.50
C ARG A 201 -27.65 17.97 -12.52
N PHE A 202 -27.40 18.51 -11.32
CA PHE A 202 -26.74 17.77 -10.22
C PHE A 202 -27.72 16.79 -9.57
N ASN A 203 -27.20 15.70 -8.98
CA ASN A 203 -27.99 14.76 -8.17
C ASN A 203 -29.21 14.17 -8.90
N ARG A 204 -29.01 13.76 -10.16
CA ARG A 204 -30.04 13.14 -11.01
C ARG A 204 -30.56 11.83 -10.42
N PRO A 205 -31.82 11.46 -10.69
CA PRO A 205 -32.34 10.14 -10.35
C PRO A 205 -31.49 9.01 -10.95
N ALA A 206 -31.54 7.82 -10.36
CA ALA A 206 -30.70 6.67 -10.75
C ALA A 206 -30.86 6.30 -12.24
N VAL A 207 -32.10 6.30 -12.76
CA VAL A 207 -32.41 6.04 -14.18
C VAL A 207 -31.74 7.01 -15.16
N GLU A 208 -31.41 8.20 -14.68
CA GLU A 208 -30.82 9.27 -15.46
C GLU A 208 -29.32 9.43 -15.19
N SER A 209 -28.74 8.66 -14.28
CA SER A 209 -27.36 8.88 -13.81
C SER A 209 -26.31 8.43 -14.83
N GLY A 210 -26.70 7.62 -15.82
CA GLY A 210 -25.78 6.97 -16.77
C GLY A 210 -24.90 5.89 -16.15
N ILE A 211 -25.17 5.49 -14.90
CA ILE A 211 -24.45 4.46 -14.14
C ILE A 211 -25.35 3.23 -13.92
N HIS A 212 -26.65 3.46 -13.70
CA HIS A 212 -27.61 2.39 -13.46
C HIS A 212 -28.29 1.98 -14.77
N ASP A 213 -28.62 0.69 -14.89
CA ASP A 213 -29.41 0.17 -16.00
C ASP A 213 -30.85 0.74 -15.93
N PRO A 214 -31.27 1.55 -16.90
CA PRO A 214 -32.60 2.15 -16.89
C PRO A 214 -33.72 1.13 -17.16
N SER A 215 -33.39 -0.05 -17.71
CA SER A 215 -34.36 -1.12 -18.00
C SER A 215 -34.66 -2.01 -16.79
N ASN A 216 -33.89 -1.87 -15.71
CA ASN A 216 -34.11 -2.61 -14.48
C ASN A 216 -35.18 -1.91 -13.62
N ASP A 217 -36.28 -2.61 -13.34
CA ASP A 217 -37.40 -2.12 -12.53
C ASP A 217 -36.97 -1.62 -11.15
N MET A 218 -35.92 -2.20 -10.56
CA MET A 218 -35.40 -1.79 -9.26
C MET A 218 -34.70 -0.42 -9.31
N THR A 219 -34.23 0.01 -10.48
CA THR A 219 -33.58 1.33 -10.64
C THR A 219 -34.58 2.47 -10.39
N LEU A 220 -35.86 2.27 -10.75
CA LEU A 220 -36.93 3.24 -10.52
C LEU A 220 -37.29 3.38 -9.04
N GLN A 221 -37.00 2.37 -8.22
CA GLN A 221 -37.31 2.38 -6.78
C GLN A 221 -36.24 3.10 -5.95
N LEU A 222 -35.07 3.38 -6.52
CA LEU A 222 -33.99 4.05 -5.81
C LEU A 222 -34.35 5.51 -5.52
N GLN A 223 -34.21 5.91 -4.25
CA GLN A 223 -34.40 7.31 -3.85
C GLN A 223 -33.43 8.22 -4.65
N PRO A 224 -33.92 9.29 -5.30
CA PRO A 224 -33.06 10.24 -5.97
C PRO A 224 -32.09 10.90 -4.98
N PRO A 225 -30.79 11.07 -5.33
CA PRO A 225 -29.83 11.74 -4.46
C PRO A 225 -30.28 13.16 -4.08
N SER A 226 -30.95 13.87 -4.98
CA SER A 226 -31.48 15.22 -4.72
C SER A 226 -32.49 15.24 -3.57
N ALA A 227 -33.29 14.18 -3.40
CA ALA A 227 -34.22 14.03 -2.29
C ALA A 227 -33.49 13.64 -1.00
N ALA A 228 -32.54 12.71 -1.08
CA ALA A 228 -31.75 12.29 0.08
C ALA A 228 -30.93 13.44 0.68
N PHE A 229 -30.43 14.35 -0.16
CA PHE A 229 -29.47 15.37 0.24
C PHE A 229 -30.10 16.71 0.65
N VAL A 230 -31.44 16.81 0.67
CA VAL A 230 -32.15 18.08 0.96
C VAL A 230 -31.71 18.69 2.28
N ALA A 231 -31.71 17.91 3.36
CA ALA A 231 -31.41 18.36 4.72
C ALA A 231 -29.90 18.45 5.04
N MET A 232 -29.02 18.05 4.11
CA MET A 232 -27.58 18.07 4.36
C MET A 232 -26.97 19.46 4.14
N PRO A 233 -25.94 19.81 4.93
CA PRO A 233 -25.06 20.95 4.68
C PRO A 233 -24.64 21.07 3.22
N LYS A 234 -24.69 22.29 2.68
CA LYS A 234 -24.40 22.56 1.27
C LYS A 234 -22.94 22.93 1.04
N SER A 235 -22.42 22.49 -0.11
CA SER A 235 -21.11 22.89 -0.65
C SER A 235 -21.29 23.56 -2.01
N LEU A 236 -20.31 24.38 -2.40
CA LEU A 236 -20.23 24.98 -3.73
C LEU A 236 -19.63 24.01 -4.78
N ALA A 237 -19.10 22.88 -4.32
CA ALA A 237 -18.39 21.91 -5.14
C ALA A 237 -19.11 20.55 -5.21
N GLY A 238 -18.77 19.78 -6.24
CA GLY A 238 -19.17 18.38 -6.39
C GLY A 238 -20.69 18.20 -6.49
N ASN A 239 -21.24 17.36 -5.61
CA ASN A 239 -22.68 17.08 -5.54
C ASN A 239 -23.45 18.07 -4.66
N HIS A 240 -22.85 19.23 -4.33
CA HIS A 240 -23.39 20.26 -3.45
C HIS A 240 -23.67 19.83 -2.01
N VAL A 241 -22.99 18.78 -1.54
CA VAL A 241 -23.04 18.34 -0.14
C VAL A 241 -21.67 18.59 0.48
N ASP A 242 -21.67 19.23 1.66
CA ASP A 242 -20.48 19.28 2.52
C ASP A 242 -20.45 18.03 3.40
N TRP A 243 -19.78 16.99 2.92
CA TRP A 243 -19.71 15.69 3.59
C TRP A 243 -18.99 15.74 4.94
N VAL A 244 -17.97 16.58 5.07
CA VAL A 244 -17.23 16.75 6.34
C VAL A 244 -18.16 17.34 7.38
N LYS A 245 -18.85 18.43 7.02
CA LYS A 245 -19.80 19.07 7.94
C LYS A 245 -20.99 18.17 8.27
N SER A 246 -21.45 17.35 7.32
CA SER A 246 -22.50 16.35 7.57
C SER A 246 -22.08 15.30 8.62
N LEU A 247 -20.82 14.87 8.61
CA LEU A 247 -20.28 13.93 9.59
C LEU A 247 -20.11 14.60 10.96
N ASP A 248 -19.47 15.77 11.00
CA ASP A 248 -19.22 16.49 12.24
C ASP A 248 -20.55 16.87 12.95
N ALA A 249 -21.57 17.23 12.17
CA ALA A 249 -22.91 17.54 12.69
C ALA A 249 -23.77 16.29 12.97
N LYS A 250 -23.25 15.08 12.73
CA LYS A 250 -23.98 13.80 12.86
C LYS A 250 -25.28 13.76 12.03
N ALA A 251 -25.31 14.48 10.91
CA ALA A 251 -26.41 14.40 9.95
C ALA A 251 -26.44 13.03 9.24
N ILE A 252 -25.29 12.33 9.25
CA ILE A 252 -25.14 10.96 8.76
C ILE A 252 -24.34 10.13 9.77
N THR A 253 -24.63 8.83 9.83
CA THR A 253 -23.96 7.86 10.69
C THR A 253 -23.54 6.67 9.83
N PRO A 254 -22.42 6.77 9.10
CA PRO A 254 -21.96 5.67 8.26
C PRO A 254 -21.60 4.47 9.12
N ARG A 255 -21.85 3.27 8.59
CA ARG A 255 -21.33 2.03 9.17
C ARG A 255 -19.88 1.85 8.76
N TRP A 256 -19.05 1.37 9.68
CA TRP A 256 -17.63 1.12 9.44
C TRP A 256 -17.37 -0.20 8.71
N ASP A 257 -18.17 -1.21 9.02
CA ASP A 257 -18.13 -2.49 8.33
C ASP A 257 -19.51 -2.83 7.76
N ARG A 258 -19.51 -3.60 6.67
CA ARG A 258 -20.74 -4.03 6.01
C ARG A 258 -21.45 -5.14 6.78
N ASN A 259 -20.69 -6.01 7.43
CA ASN A 259 -21.14 -7.24 8.08
C ASN A 259 -21.16 -7.13 9.60
N ASP A 260 -20.22 -6.40 10.19
CA ASP A 260 -20.16 -6.17 11.63
C ASP A 260 -20.71 -4.78 12.00
N PRO A 261 -21.91 -4.70 12.59
CA PRO A 261 -22.48 -3.43 13.03
C PRO A 261 -21.74 -2.82 14.23
N ALA A 262 -20.94 -3.58 14.96
CA ALA A 262 -20.19 -3.14 16.13
C ALA A 262 -18.73 -2.77 15.81
N ALA A 263 -18.30 -2.92 14.56
CA ALA A 263 -16.96 -2.57 14.15
C ALA A 263 -16.64 -1.10 14.46
N ALA A 264 -15.53 -0.88 15.16
CA ALA A 264 -15.08 0.44 15.54
C ALA A 264 -14.20 1.07 14.45
N ALA A 265 -14.33 2.39 14.31
CA ALA A 265 -13.56 3.16 13.36
C ALA A 265 -12.08 3.20 13.72
N VAL A 266 -11.20 2.99 12.74
CA VAL A 266 -9.78 3.34 12.86
C VAL A 266 -9.60 4.74 12.27
N VAL A 267 -10.04 5.76 13.01
CA VAL A 267 -9.89 7.16 12.62
C VAL A 267 -8.55 7.67 13.13
N MET A 268 -7.75 8.24 12.23
CA MET A 268 -6.45 8.82 12.60
C MET A 268 -6.53 10.34 12.57
N ASP A 269 -6.48 10.97 13.74
CA ASP A 269 -6.47 12.43 13.86
C ASP A 269 -5.03 12.98 13.77
N LEU A 270 -4.51 13.04 12.55
CA LEU A 270 -3.17 13.55 12.25
C LEU A 270 -3.17 14.45 11.02
N ASN A 271 -2.65 15.66 11.17
CA ASN A 271 -2.40 16.57 10.07
C ASN A 271 -0.98 16.42 9.54
N ILE A 272 -0.87 16.13 8.24
CA ILE A 272 0.40 16.21 7.51
C ILE A 272 0.48 17.57 6.85
N VAL A 273 1.50 18.33 7.21
CA VAL A 273 1.77 19.63 6.59
C VAL A 273 2.82 19.44 5.51
N ARG A 274 2.50 19.89 4.29
CA ARG A 274 3.45 19.97 3.20
C ARG A 274 3.83 21.43 2.96
N GLU A 275 5.08 21.72 3.27
CA GLU A 275 5.68 22.99 2.94
C GLU A 275 5.77 23.17 1.44
N VAL A 276 5.31 24.32 0.95
CA VAL A 276 5.37 24.68 -0.47
C VAL A 276 6.38 25.79 -0.69
N LYS A 277 7.08 25.77 -1.83
CA LYS A 277 7.98 26.86 -2.21
C LYS A 277 7.15 28.01 -2.80
N GLY A 278 7.50 29.26 -2.45
CA GLY A 278 6.80 30.46 -2.93
C GLY A 278 5.93 31.14 -1.87
N SER A 279 4.98 31.97 -2.31
CA SER A 279 4.15 32.85 -1.47
C SER A 279 2.84 32.21 -1.00
N MET A 280 2.41 31.10 -1.61
CA MET A 280 1.19 30.40 -1.22
C MET A 280 1.33 29.75 0.17
N PRO A 281 0.28 29.71 1.01
CA PRO A 281 0.30 29.01 2.28
C PRO A 281 0.71 27.54 2.15
N ASP A 282 1.15 26.91 3.23
CA ASP A 282 1.45 25.48 3.24
C ASP A 282 0.19 24.64 3.12
N VAL A 283 0.34 23.46 2.53
CA VAL A 283 -0.77 22.54 2.30
C VAL A 283 -0.97 21.66 3.52
N VAL A 284 -2.21 21.53 4.00
CA VAL A 284 -2.56 20.62 5.08
C VAL A 284 -3.35 19.46 4.53
N TYR A 285 -2.90 18.25 4.83
CA TYR A 285 -3.66 17.02 4.63
C TYR A 285 -4.10 16.48 5.98
N PRO A 286 -5.41 16.52 6.31
CA PRO A 286 -5.89 16.01 7.57
C PRO A 286 -6.36 14.56 7.43
N HIS A 287 -5.72 13.63 8.15
CA HIS A 287 -6.10 12.21 8.06
C HIS A 287 -7.51 11.97 8.56
N LYS A 288 -7.98 12.68 9.60
CA LYS A 288 -9.29 12.45 10.23
C LYS A 288 -10.41 12.38 9.19
N GLN A 289 -10.60 13.46 8.43
CA GLN A 289 -11.65 13.57 7.43
C GLN A 289 -11.52 12.56 6.28
N HIS A 290 -10.31 12.05 6.02
CA HIS A 290 -10.10 11.02 5.01
C HIS A 290 -10.37 9.61 5.57
N THR A 291 -9.94 9.35 6.81
CA THR A 291 -10.13 8.05 7.51
C THR A 291 -11.52 7.86 8.10
N GLU A 292 -12.34 8.92 8.13
CA GLU A 292 -13.73 8.82 8.58
C GLU A 292 -14.63 8.08 7.59
N TRP A 293 -14.23 8.01 6.32
CA TRP A 293 -14.99 7.32 5.27
C TRP A 293 -14.14 6.31 4.49
N LEU A 294 -12.82 6.48 4.48
CA LEU A 294 -11.90 5.64 3.71
C LEU A 294 -11.02 4.82 4.64
N ASP A 295 -10.65 3.64 4.17
CA ASP A 295 -9.68 2.80 4.82
C ASP A 295 -8.24 3.18 4.43
N CYS A 296 -7.27 2.82 5.26
CA CYS A 296 -5.85 3.06 5.00
C CYS A 296 -5.41 2.51 3.63
N SER A 297 -5.98 1.36 3.23
CA SER A 297 -5.69 0.69 1.95
C SER A 297 -6.15 1.47 0.72
N ASN A 298 -7.11 2.39 0.85
CA ASN A 298 -7.51 3.25 -0.26
C ASN A 298 -6.38 4.19 -0.72
N CYS A 299 -5.44 4.49 0.19
CA CYS A 299 -4.37 5.46 -0.04
C CYS A 299 -2.98 4.80 -0.09
N HIS A 300 -2.73 3.85 0.81
CA HIS A 300 -1.41 3.26 1.02
C HIS A 300 -1.33 1.81 0.54
N PRO A 301 -0.20 1.39 -0.04
CA PRO A 301 0.98 2.20 -0.41
C PRO A 301 0.88 2.83 -1.81
N ALA A 302 -0.21 2.55 -2.55
CA ALA A 302 -0.28 2.80 -3.99
C ALA A 302 -0.23 4.29 -4.37
N ILE A 303 -1.06 5.12 -3.72
CA ILE A 303 -1.11 6.56 -4.01
C ILE A 303 -0.04 7.27 -3.18
N PHE A 304 0.06 6.94 -1.90
CA PHE A 304 1.02 7.50 -0.96
C PHE A 304 1.82 6.39 -0.29
N ILE A 305 3.11 6.61 -0.11
CA ILE A 305 3.98 5.72 0.68
C ILE A 305 3.96 6.26 2.12
N PRO A 306 3.68 5.44 3.15
CA PRO A 306 3.62 5.89 4.54
C PRO A 306 5.03 6.09 5.13
N GLN A 307 5.84 6.92 4.46
CA GLN A 307 7.22 7.21 4.83
C GLN A 307 7.51 8.69 4.57
N LYS A 308 8.15 9.35 5.54
CA LYS A 308 8.54 10.75 5.44
C LYS A 308 9.44 10.96 4.22
N GLY A 309 9.11 11.93 3.38
CA GLY A 309 9.88 12.30 2.19
C GLY A 309 9.73 11.36 0.99
N ALA A 310 9.03 10.23 1.11
CA ALA A 310 8.86 9.28 0.01
C ALA A 310 7.85 9.76 -1.05
N ASN A 311 6.98 10.71 -0.72
CA ASN A 311 5.95 11.22 -1.61
C ASN A 311 6.38 12.55 -2.26
N GLN A 312 6.77 12.48 -3.52
CA GLN A 312 6.97 13.67 -4.35
C GLN A 312 5.62 14.08 -4.95
N ILE A 313 5.17 15.30 -4.64
CA ILE A 313 3.89 15.85 -5.08
C ILE A 313 4.17 17.22 -5.70
N SER A 314 3.59 17.45 -6.88
CA SER A 314 3.62 18.73 -7.58
C SER A 314 2.22 19.09 -8.09
N MET A 315 1.97 20.37 -8.36
CA MET A 315 0.71 20.77 -9.00
C MET A 315 0.52 20.10 -10.36
N ALA A 316 1.60 19.92 -11.13
CA ALA A 316 1.55 19.20 -12.40
C ALA A 316 1.06 17.75 -12.21
N SER A 317 1.61 17.01 -11.24
CA SER A 317 1.15 15.63 -10.95
C SER A 317 -0.31 15.60 -10.47
N ILE A 318 -0.75 16.61 -9.72
CA ILE A 318 -2.15 16.70 -9.25
C ILE A 318 -3.09 16.91 -10.45
N LEU A 319 -2.75 17.82 -11.36
CA LEU A 319 -3.55 18.07 -12.57
C LEU A 319 -3.58 16.87 -13.53
N LEU A 320 -2.55 16.01 -13.48
CA LEU A 320 -2.49 14.74 -14.21
C LEU A 320 -3.25 13.59 -13.50
N GLY A 321 -3.98 13.87 -12.42
CA GLY A 321 -4.77 12.88 -11.70
C GLY A 321 -3.94 11.95 -10.81
N GLN A 322 -2.71 12.33 -10.44
CA GLN A 322 -1.85 11.58 -9.53
C GLN A 322 -1.86 12.20 -8.13
N LYS A 323 -1.48 11.40 -7.12
CA LYS A 323 -1.40 11.84 -5.71
C LYS A 323 -2.76 12.41 -5.26
N CYS A 324 -2.81 13.66 -4.78
CA CYS A 324 -4.07 14.31 -4.40
C CYS A 324 -5.08 14.37 -5.56
N GLY A 325 -4.59 14.45 -6.81
CA GLY A 325 -5.44 14.47 -8.02
C GLY A 325 -6.20 13.18 -8.31
N VAL A 326 -5.87 12.07 -7.63
CA VAL A 326 -6.66 10.83 -7.74
C VAL A 326 -8.10 11.07 -7.25
N CYS A 327 -8.26 11.93 -6.24
CA CYS A 327 -9.53 12.18 -5.58
C CYS A 327 -10.09 13.59 -5.82
N HIS A 328 -9.26 14.64 -5.73
CA HIS A 328 -9.70 16.02 -5.90
C HIS A 328 -10.13 16.30 -7.35
N GLY A 329 -11.38 16.76 -7.52
CA GLY A 329 -12.03 16.94 -8.82
C GLY A 329 -12.82 15.72 -9.31
N LYS A 330 -12.77 14.58 -8.60
CA LYS A 330 -13.62 13.41 -8.87
C LYS A 330 -14.62 13.16 -7.74
N VAL A 331 -14.08 12.92 -6.55
CA VAL A 331 -14.85 12.56 -5.34
C VAL A 331 -14.71 13.60 -4.23
N ALA A 332 -13.74 14.51 -4.36
CA ALA A 332 -13.55 15.66 -3.48
C ALA A 332 -13.61 16.98 -4.27
N PHE A 333 -13.56 18.10 -3.54
CA PHE A 333 -13.63 19.45 -4.12
C PHE A 333 -12.61 19.66 -5.27
N PRO A 334 -12.92 20.55 -6.23
CA PRO A 334 -12.09 20.74 -7.41
C PRO A 334 -10.77 21.41 -7.06
N VAL A 335 -9.73 21.07 -7.82
CA VAL A 335 -8.36 21.59 -7.66
C VAL A 335 -8.23 23.09 -7.90
N SER A 336 -9.26 23.75 -8.42
CA SER A 336 -9.35 25.21 -8.56
C SER A 336 -9.52 25.94 -7.22
N GLU A 337 -9.97 25.25 -6.17
CA GLU A 337 -10.17 25.82 -4.84
C GLU A 337 -8.87 25.82 -4.03
N CYS A 338 -7.91 26.64 -4.47
CA CYS A 338 -6.53 26.63 -3.94
C CYS A 338 -6.46 26.72 -2.40
N ARG A 339 -7.33 27.54 -1.78
CA ARG A 339 -7.30 27.81 -0.34
C ARG A 339 -7.78 26.64 0.53
N LEU A 340 -8.52 25.69 -0.04
CA LEU A 340 -8.94 24.49 0.70
C LEU A 340 -7.75 23.55 0.95
N CYS A 341 -6.79 23.51 0.02
CA CYS A 341 -5.53 22.80 0.21
C CYS A 341 -4.51 23.65 0.97
N HIS A 342 -4.28 24.88 0.51
CA HIS A 342 -3.31 25.84 1.06
C HIS A 342 -3.89 26.58 2.27
N SER A 343 -4.13 25.84 3.36
CA SER A 343 -4.88 26.31 4.53
C SER A 343 -3.99 26.72 5.71
N LYS A 344 -2.72 26.30 5.75
CA LYS A 344 -1.79 26.68 6.83
C LYS A 344 -0.95 27.87 6.41
N LYS A 345 -1.15 29.02 7.05
CA LYS A 345 -0.27 30.18 6.87
C LYS A 345 1.19 29.79 7.13
N LYS A 346 2.09 30.32 6.31
CA LYS A 346 3.51 30.20 6.55
C LYS A 346 3.86 30.89 7.85
N ALA A 347 4.79 30.32 8.61
CA ALA A 347 5.42 31.06 9.68
C ALA A 347 6.11 32.28 9.05
N GLU A 348 5.82 33.48 9.56
CA GLU A 348 6.58 34.67 9.19
C GLU A 348 8.04 34.38 9.49
N ALA A 349 8.91 34.58 8.50
CA ALA A 349 10.34 34.53 8.74
C ALA A 349 10.63 35.56 9.82
N VAL A 350 11.02 35.11 11.01
CA VAL A 350 11.51 35.99 12.06
C VAL A 350 12.70 36.72 11.43
N VAL A 351 12.48 37.98 11.08
CA VAL A 351 13.55 38.84 10.58
C VAL A 351 14.50 38.97 11.76
N ALA A 352 15.64 38.28 11.67
CA ALA A 352 16.74 38.48 12.60
C ALA A 352 17.30 39.89 12.37
N GLY A 353 16.68 40.87 13.03
CA GLY A 353 17.04 42.27 12.94
C GLY A 353 16.15 43.12 13.84
N GLU A 354 16.79 43.72 14.86
CA GLU A 354 16.28 44.75 15.79
C GLU A 354 15.39 44.24 16.95
N LYS A 355 15.70 44.50 18.23
CA LYS A 355 16.64 45.44 18.86
C LYS A 355 17.07 44.84 20.21
N LYS A 356 18.37 44.75 20.46
CA LYS A 356 18.91 44.49 21.79
C LYS A 356 18.63 45.74 22.67
N PRO A 357 18.07 45.61 23.88
CA PRO A 357 17.94 46.72 24.81
C PRO A 357 19.30 47.24 25.28
#